data_AF-A0A241WH86-F1
#
_entry.id   AF-A0A241WH86-F1
#
_cell.length_a   1.000
_cell.length_b   1.000
_cell.length_c   1.000
_cell.angle_alpha   90.00
_cell.angle_beta   90.00
_cell.angle_gamma   90.00
#
_symmetry.space_group_name_H-M   'P 1'
#
loop_
_entity.id
_entity.type
_entity.pdbx_description
1 polymer ?
#
loop_
_entity_poly.entity_id
_entity_poly.type
_entity_poly.pdbx_seq_one_letter_code
_entity_poly.pdbx_strand_id
1 'polypeptide(L)'
;MFNILFRKGSEEIQYLGTCYTQDCLEALGFILQTQKNVKEAKLLSNNGYHAFLILSERNTYIIRSGFTSGYLGEGPKRLASALQLLLRYEVDVEEILITHTLMKKLNTTSLNNQDIHKIQVSKVVLPIEIYEYIYAIYKSTDYQISNNRYYPTELPYHLIDPRIFDLALKFKDNPNSTILIAYTRLEDIVKIKINNHSLFSNNLLKTAFISEEERKSLHYWNTGNEKSSNAIGSIFTNIFSAYRNERAHSEIDKPYQTQIREFLLINELYLLEHETIERI
;
A
#
# COMPACT_ATOMS: atom_id res chain seq x y z
N MET A 1 31.71 -8.66 8.93
CA MET A 1 31.14 -10.03 8.95
C MET A 1 29.61 -10.09 8.90
N PHE A 2 28.86 -9.03 9.25
CA PHE A 2 27.38 -9.02 9.20
C PHE A 2 26.76 -8.86 7.79
N ASN A 3 27.51 -8.39 6.79
CA ASN A 3 26.97 -8.07 5.45
C ASN A 3 26.73 -9.28 4.52
N ILE A 4 27.14 -10.50 4.92
CA ILE A 4 26.95 -11.72 4.11
C ILE A 4 25.67 -12.46 4.50
N LEU A 5 25.21 -12.33 5.75
CA LEU A 5 24.00 -12.98 6.26
C LEU A 5 22.69 -12.42 5.65
N PHE A 6 22.71 -11.18 5.13
CA PHE A 6 21.51 -10.50 4.63
C PHE A 6 21.37 -10.45 3.10
N ARG A 7 22.28 -11.10 2.36
CA ARG A 7 22.23 -11.17 0.87
C ARG A 7 21.75 -12.51 0.32
N LYS A 8 21.68 -13.55 1.16
CA LYS A 8 20.95 -14.75 0.79
C LYS A 8 19.48 -14.48 1.06
N GLY A 9 18.63 -14.77 0.08
CA GLY A 9 17.22 -14.89 0.38
C GLY A 9 16.98 -15.95 1.46
N SER A 10 15.89 -15.84 2.21
CA SER A 10 15.52 -16.90 3.14
C SER A 10 15.56 -18.22 2.38
N GLU A 11 16.25 -19.22 2.91
CA GLU A 11 16.36 -20.55 2.28
C GLU A 11 14.99 -21.28 2.25
N GLU A 12 13.94 -20.66 2.80
CA GLU A 12 12.58 -21.17 2.86
C GLU A 12 11.67 -20.58 1.77
N ILE A 13 10.96 -21.49 1.08
CA ILE A 13 9.93 -21.18 0.10
C ILE A 13 8.67 -20.73 0.84
N GLN A 14 8.19 -19.52 0.55
CA GLN A 14 6.99 -18.97 1.17
C GLN A 14 5.76 -19.26 0.29
N TYR A 15 4.75 -19.89 0.86
CA TYR A 15 3.53 -20.26 0.14
C TYR A 15 2.38 -19.33 0.52
N LEU A 16 1.82 -18.65 -0.47
CA LEU A 16 0.70 -17.72 -0.32
C LEU A 16 -0.49 -18.13 -1.22
N GLY A 17 -1.65 -17.53 -0.96
CA GLY A 17 -2.90 -17.83 -1.66
C GLY A 17 -3.47 -19.20 -1.29
N THR A 18 -4.62 -19.55 -1.85
CA THR A 18 -5.31 -20.82 -1.61
C THR A 18 -5.76 -21.44 -2.95
N CYS A 19 -6.72 -22.35 -2.93
CA CYS A 19 -7.42 -22.75 -4.17
C CYS A 19 -8.37 -21.65 -4.68
N TYR A 20 -8.63 -20.60 -3.88
CA TYR A 20 -9.48 -19.49 -4.27
C TYR A 20 -8.64 -18.40 -4.96
N THR A 21 -9.08 -17.99 -6.15
CA THR A 21 -8.35 -17.02 -6.97
C THR A 21 -8.23 -15.63 -6.32
N GLN A 22 -9.18 -15.26 -5.44
CA GLN A 22 -9.14 -13.97 -4.75
C GLN A 22 -7.93 -13.90 -3.81
N ASP A 23 -7.74 -14.91 -2.96
CA ASP A 23 -6.60 -15.01 -2.05
C ASP A 23 -5.26 -14.99 -2.81
N CYS A 24 -5.22 -15.59 -4.01
CA CYS A 24 -4.04 -15.55 -4.86
C CYS A 24 -3.75 -14.16 -5.44
N LEU A 25 -4.78 -13.39 -5.80
CA LEU A 25 -4.63 -12.00 -6.27
C LEU A 25 -4.18 -11.06 -5.15
N GLU A 26 -4.75 -11.22 -3.97
CA GLU A 26 -4.36 -10.45 -2.77
C GLU A 26 -2.91 -10.79 -2.36
N ALA A 27 -2.52 -12.06 -2.43
CA ALA A 27 -1.13 -12.47 -2.23
C ALA A 27 -0.18 -11.83 -3.25
N LEU A 28 -0.57 -11.76 -4.53
CA LEU A 28 0.21 -11.10 -5.56
C LEU A 28 0.34 -9.60 -5.29
N GLY A 29 -0.77 -8.93 -4.96
CA GLY A 29 -0.76 -7.51 -4.60
C GLY A 29 0.11 -7.21 -3.37
N PHE A 30 0.06 -8.08 -2.35
CA PHE A 30 0.95 -8.00 -1.19
C PHE A 30 2.43 -8.12 -1.57
N ILE A 31 2.79 -9.11 -2.39
CA ILE A 31 4.18 -9.28 -2.85
C ILE A 31 4.65 -8.03 -3.59
N LEU A 32 3.87 -7.56 -4.58
CA LEU A 32 4.24 -6.42 -5.41
C LEU A 32 4.33 -5.11 -4.62
N GLN A 33 3.51 -4.92 -3.58
CA GLN A 33 3.54 -3.72 -2.74
C GLN A 33 4.67 -3.74 -1.70
N THR A 34 5.05 -4.90 -1.18
CA THR A 34 5.94 -5.00 0.00
C THR A 34 7.35 -5.47 -0.33
N GLN A 35 7.53 -6.22 -1.42
CA GLN A 35 8.81 -6.84 -1.74
C GLN A 35 9.63 -5.94 -2.66
N LYS A 36 10.93 -5.82 -2.36
CA LYS A 36 11.87 -5.10 -3.20
C LYS A 36 12.34 -6.00 -4.34
N ASN A 37 12.57 -5.39 -5.50
CA ASN A 37 13.23 -6.03 -6.66
C ASN A 37 12.54 -7.33 -7.14
N VAL A 38 11.21 -7.32 -7.27
CA VAL A 38 10.50 -8.37 -8.00
C VAL A 38 10.71 -8.09 -9.50
N LYS A 39 11.60 -8.83 -10.15
CA LYS A 39 11.93 -8.63 -11.58
C LYS A 39 11.41 -9.73 -12.49
N GLU A 40 11.32 -10.95 -11.96
CA GLU A 40 10.95 -12.12 -12.74
C GLU A 40 9.86 -12.92 -12.00
N ALA A 41 8.88 -13.38 -12.77
CA ALA A 41 7.86 -14.31 -12.31
C ALA A 41 7.67 -15.43 -13.34
N LYS A 42 7.42 -16.65 -12.86
CA LYS A 42 7.05 -17.78 -13.72
C LYS A 42 5.61 -18.17 -13.47
N LEU A 43 4.81 -18.15 -14.54
CA LEU A 43 3.47 -18.74 -14.59
C LEU A 43 3.63 -20.26 -14.73
N LEU A 44 3.23 -21.00 -13.70
CA LEU A 44 3.34 -22.45 -13.66
C LEU A 44 2.02 -23.08 -14.08
N SER A 45 2.00 -23.71 -15.25
CA SER A 45 0.77 -24.18 -15.88
C SER A 45 0.65 -25.70 -15.92
N ASN A 46 -0.52 -26.22 -15.57
CA ASN A 46 -0.87 -27.63 -15.76
C ASN A 46 -2.38 -27.77 -16.01
N ASN A 47 -2.77 -28.30 -17.17
CA ASN A 47 -4.17 -28.62 -17.50
C ASN A 47 -5.16 -27.47 -17.25
N GLY A 48 -4.79 -26.23 -17.60
CA GLY A 48 -5.63 -25.04 -17.42
C GLY A 48 -5.66 -24.48 -16.00
N TYR A 49 -4.88 -25.03 -15.06
CA TYR A 49 -4.64 -24.46 -13.74
C TYR A 49 -3.27 -23.79 -13.71
N HIS A 50 -3.21 -22.63 -13.03
CA HIS A 50 -2.00 -21.82 -12.98
C HIS A 50 -1.66 -21.38 -11.57
N ALA A 51 -0.36 -21.41 -11.26
CA ALA A 51 0.27 -20.89 -10.06
C ALA A 51 1.37 -19.89 -10.46
N PHE A 52 1.91 -19.13 -9.49
CA PHE A 52 3.08 -18.28 -9.75
C PHE A 52 4.25 -18.67 -8.86
N LEU A 53 5.43 -18.75 -9.46
CA LEU A 53 6.70 -18.63 -8.75
C LEU A 53 7.19 -17.19 -8.92
N ILE A 54 7.44 -16.49 -7.81
CA ILE A 54 7.95 -15.12 -7.82
C ILE A 54 9.26 -15.08 -7.04
N LEU A 55 10.29 -14.56 -7.69
CA LEU A 55 11.61 -14.39 -7.08
C LEU A 55 11.77 -12.92 -6.71
N SER A 56 11.98 -12.64 -5.42
CA SER A 56 12.45 -11.34 -4.96
C SER A 56 13.93 -11.43 -4.56
N GLU A 57 14.56 -10.29 -4.27
CA GLU A 57 15.96 -10.26 -3.82
C GLU A 57 16.24 -11.18 -2.63
N ARG A 58 15.24 -11.36 -1.76
CA ARG A 58 15.39 -12.09 -0.49
C ARG A 58 14.46 -13.27 -0.31
N ASN A 59 13.50 -13.52 -1.17
CA ASN A 59 12.50 -14.54 -0.89
C ASN A 59 12.07 -15.24 -2.18
N THR A 60 11.74 -16.52 -2.05
CA THR A 60 11.06 -17.28 -3.10
C THR A 60 9.61 -17.45 -2.69
N TYR A 61 8.70 -16.91 -3.48
CA TYR A 61 7.26 -17.01 -3.25
C TYR A 61 6.63 -17.99 -4.22
N ILE A 62 5.73 -18.81 -3.69
CA ILE A 62 4.79 -19.62 -4.46
C ILE A 62 3.39 -19.09 -4.16
N ILE A 63 2.72 -18.55 -5.18
CA ILE A 63 1.28 -18.35 -5.13
C ILE A 63 0.62 -19.61 -5.66
N ARG A 64 -0.21 -20.26 -4.83
CA ARG A 64 -0.87 -21.53 -5.16
C ARG A 64 -1.75 -21.46 -6.40
N SER A 65 -2.15 -22.62 -6.89
CA SER A 65 -2.89 -22.78 -8.16
C SER A 65 -4.37 -22.37 -8.12
N GLY A 66 -4.63 -21.15 -7.68
CA GLY A 66 -5.98 -20.57 -7.66
C GLY A 66 -6.43 -19.96 -8.99
N PHE A 67 -5.55 -19.87 -10.00
CA PHE A 67 -5.87 -19.29 -11.30
C PHE A 67 -6.24 -20.37 -12.31
N THR A 68 -7.14 -20.05 -13.24
CA THR A 68 -7.50 -20.96 -14.33
C THR A 68 -7.55 -20.24 -15.68
N SER A 69 -7.37 -20.99 -16.77
CA SER A 69 -7.58 -20.57 -18.15
C SER A 69 -8.61 -21.48 -18.84
N GLY A 70 -9.00 -21.13 -20.07
CA GLY A 70 -10.00 -21.87 -20.85
C GLY A 70 -11.33 -21.12 -20.95
N TYR A 71 -12.44 -21.77 -20.57
CA TYR A 71 -13.78 -21.22 -20.74
C TYR A 71 -13.94 -19.85 -20.06
N LEU A 72 -14.43 -18.88 -20.84
CA LEU A 72 -14.64 -17.50 -20.41
C LEU A 72 -15.49 -17.45 -19.14
N GLY A 73 -14.85 -17.06 -18.04
CA GLY A 73 -15.44 -17.01 -16.70
C GLY A 73 -14.57 -16.20 -15.74
N GLU A 74 -14.89 -16.24 -14.45
CA GLU A 74 -14.17 -15.50 -13.41
C GLU A 74 -12.69 -15.93 -13.29
N GLY A 75 -12.38 -17.21 -13.49
CA GLY A 75 -11.01 -17.73 -13.41
C GLY A 75 -10.05 -17.09 -14.42
N PRO A 76 -10.33 -17.18 -15.74
CA PRO A 76 -9.51 -16.52 -16.76
C PRO A 76 -9.43 -15.00 -16.61
N LYS A 77 -10.54 -14.35 -16.20
CA LYS A 77 -10.54 -12.90 -15.93
C LYS A 77 -9.59 -12.52 -14.81
N ARG A 78 -9.55 -13.32 -13.75
CA ARG A 78 -8.64 -13.11 -12.62
C ARG A 78 -7.20 -13.44 -12.95
N LEU A 79 -6.93 -14.45 -13.78
CA LEU A 79 -5.59 -14.68 -14.33
C LEU A 79 -5.11 -13.49 -15.16
N ALA A 80 -5.94 -12.97 -16.07
CA ALA A 80 -5.63 -11.76 -16.83
C ALA A 80 -5.34 -10.56 -15.92
N SER A 81 -6.09 -10.42 -14.81
CA SER A 81 -5.85 -9.38 -13.81
C SER A 81 -4.50 -9.54 -13.11
N ALA A 82 -4.10 -10.76 -12.75
CA ALA A 82 -2.80 -11.06 -12.16
C ALA A 82 -1.66 -10.73 -13.12
N LEU A 83 -1.79 -11.09 -14.39
CA LEU A 83 -0.79 -10.78 -15.42
C LEU A 83 -0.66 -9.27 -15.64
N GLN A 84 -1.78 -8.52 -15.68
CA GLN A 84 -1.74 -7.07 -15.75
C GLN A 84 -1.07 -6.43 -14.52
N LEU A 85 -1.26 -6.98 -13.32
CA LEU A 85 -0.54 -6.51 -12.13
C LEU A 85 0.97 -6.68 -12.32
N LEU A 86 1.44 -7.86 -12.73
CA LEU A 86 2.86 -8.12 -12.96
C LEU A 86 3.45 -7.19 -14.04
N LEU A 87 2.78 -7.05 -15.18
CA LEU A 87 3.23 -6.18 -16.27
C LEU A 87 3.29 -4.71 -15.86
N ARG A 88 2.37 -4.23 -15.00
CA ARG A 88 2.41 -2.86 -14.49
C ARG A 88 3.65 -2.56 -13.65
N TYR A 89 4.21 -3.57 -12.98
CA TYR A 89 5.46 -3.45 -12.23
C TYR A 89 6.69 -3.77 -13.07
N GLU A 90 6.53 -3.89 -14.40
CA GLU A 90 7.62 -4.26 -15.31
C GLU A 90 8.28 -5.60 -14.91
N VAL A 91 7.47 -6.52 -14.36
CA VAL A 91 7.94 -7.87 -14.04
C VAL A 91 7.91 -8.71 -15.30
N ASP A 92 9.05 -9.28 -15.65
CA ASP A 92 9.16 -10.23 -16.76
C ASP A 92 8.46 -11.52 -16.35
N VAL A 93 7.44 -11.90 -17.12
CA VAL A 93 6.65 -13.10 -16.89
C VAL A 93 6.95 -14.13 -17.97
N GLU A 94 7.32 -15.34 -17.54
CA GLU A 94 7.48 -16.50 -18.42
C GLU A 94 6.48 -17.59 -18.04
N GLU A 95 5.87 -18.24 -19.03
CA GLU A 95 5.04 -19.42 -18.78
C GLU A 95 5.84 -20.71 -18.93
N ILE A 96 5.64 -21.65 -18.01
CA ILE A 96 6.22 -22.99 -18.10
C ILE A 96 5.17 -24.05 -17.80
N LEU A 97 5.25 -25.17 -18.54
CA LEU A 97 4.43 -26.34 -18.26
C LEU A 97 5.08 -27.18 -17.16
N ILE A 98 4.34 -27.40 -16.07
CA ILE A 98 4.78 -28.25 -14.97
C ILE A 98 4.00 -29.56 -14.93
N THR A 99 4.59 -30.58 -14.31
CA THR A 99 3.93 -31.87 -14.13
C THR A 99 2.83 -31.79 -13.06
N HIS A 100 1.82 -32.66 -13.17
CA HIS A 100 0.77 -32.78 -12.16
C HIS A 100 1.34 -33.05 -10.75
N THR A 101 2.42 -33.83 -10.65
CA THR A 101 3.11 -34.10 -9.38
C THR A 101 3.66 -32.83 -8.75
N LEU A 102 4.26 -31.94 -9.55
CA LEU A 102 4.79 -30.67 -9.09
C LEU A 102 3.67 -29.70 -8.67
N MET A 103 2.57 -29.69 -9.43
CA MET A 103 1.36 -28.94 -9.10
C MET A 103 0.73 -29.42 -7.78
N LYS A 104 0.71 -30.74 -7.53
CA LYS A 104 0.25 -31.27 -6.24
C LYS A 104 1.16 -30.82 -5.10
N LYS A 105 2.48 -30.92 -5.28
CA LYS A 105 3.46 -30.50 -4.27
C LYS A 105 3.32 -29.02 -3.89
N LEU A 106 3.16 -28.14 -4.88
CA LEU A 106 3.05 -26.70 -4.62
C LEU A 106 1.77 -26.37 -3.83
N ASN A 107 0.66 -27.06 -4.12
CA ASN A 107 -0.58 -26.88 -3.37
C ASN A 107 -0.49 -27.43 -1.94
N THR A 108 0.28 -28.50 -1.72
CA THR A 108 0.54 -29.11 -0.40
C THR A 108 1.79 -28.58 0.30
N THR A 109 2.34 -27.46 -0.16
CA THR A 109 3.53 -26.79 0.43
C THR A 109 4.74 -27.71 0.63
N SER A 110 5.05 -28.54 -0.37
CA SER A 110 6.07 -29.58 -0.25
C SER A 110 7.12 -29.56 -1.37
N LEU A 111 7.26 -28.43 -2.09
CA LEU A 111 8.40 -28.23 -2.98
C LEU A 111 9.69 -28.10 -2.16
N ASN A 112 10.78 -28.64 -2.71
CA ASN A 112 12.12 -28.47 -2.19
C ASN A 112 12.99 -27.64 -3.16
N ASN A 113 14.22 -27.32 -2.75
CA ASN A 113 15.15 -26.53 -3.57
C ASN A 113 15.47 -27.17 -4.93
N GLN A 114 15.46 -28.51 -5.03
CA GLN A 114 15.64 -29.20 -6.31
C GLN A 114 14.44 -29.01 -7.23
N ASP A 115 13.23 -29.02 -6.68
CA ASP A 115 12.01 -28.75 -7.42
C ASP A 115 12.02 -27.30 -7.96
N ILE A 116 12.44 -26.31 -7.14
CA ILE A 116 12.60 -24.91 -7.59
C ILE A 116 13.65 -24.78 -8.69
N HIS A 117 14.81 -25.40 -8.53
CA HIS A 117 15.84 -25.40 -9.57
C HIS A 117 15.32 -25.98 -10.88
N LYS A 118 14.57 -27.09 -10.83
CA LYS A 118 13.94 -27.69 -12.02
C LYS A 118 12.99 -26.71 -12.70
N ILE A 119 12.15 -26.02 -11.94
CA ILE A 119 11.22 -24.98 -12.44
C ILE A 119 12.00 -23.86 -13.13
N GLN A 120 13.10 -23.39 -12.52
CA GLN A 120 13.90 -22.30 -13.06
C GLN A 120 14.54 -22.62 -14.41
N VAL A 121 15.10 -23.83 -14.56
CA VAL A 121 15.75 -24.27 -15.80
C VAL A 121 14.80 -24.87 -16.83
N SER A 122 13.50 -24.93 -16.53
CA SER A 122 12.50 -25.51 -17.43
C SER A 122 12.32 -24.65 -18.67
N LYS A 123 12.05 -25.32 -19.80
CA LYS A 123 11.82 -24.65 -21.08
C LYS A 123 10.56 -23.81 -21.02
N VAL A 124 10.70 -22.55 -21.42
CA VAL A 124 9.62 -21.56 -21.49
C VAL A 124 8.68 -21.90 -22.66
N VAL A 125 7.37 -21.83 -22.39
CA VAL A 125 6.34 -21.72 -23.42
C VAL A 125 6.46 -20.33 -23.99
N LEU A 126 6.73 -20.23 -25.30
CA LEU A 126 7.07 -18.96 -25.94
C LEU A 126 6.05 -17.85 -25.56
N PRO A 127 6.50 -16.61 -25.31
CA PRO A 127 5.75 -15.54 -24.61
C PRO A 127 4.46 -15.02 -25.29
N ILE A 128 3.97 -15.69 -26.31
CA ILE A 128 2.74 -15.35 -27.03
C ILE A 128 1.51 -15.54 -26.12
N GLU A 129 1.50 -16.54 -25.21
CA GLU A 129 0.30 -16.89 -24.41
C GLU A 129 -0.09 -15.82 -23.36
N ILE A 130 0.88 -15.09 -22.77
CA ILE A 130 0.59 -14.12 -21.68
C ILE A 130 -0.29 -12.98 -22.17
N TYR A 131 0.08 -12.35 -23.28
CA TYR A 131 -0.70 -11.26 -23.86
C TYR A 131 -2.04 -11.76 -24.40
N GLU A 132 -2.10 -13.00 -24.87
CA GLU A 132 -3.34 -13.64 -25.30
C GLU A 132 -4.33 -13.84 -24.14
N TYR A 133 -3.88 -14.26 -22.95
CA TYR A 133 -4.77 -14.36 -21.79
C TYR A 133 -5.40 -13.00 -21.43
N ILE A 134 -4.61 -11.93 -21.49
CA ILE A 134 -5.09 -10.56 -21.21
C ILE A 134 -6.06 -10.11 -22.31
N TYR A 135 -5.65 -10.24 -23.57
CA TYR A 135 -6.43 -9.79 -24.72
C TYR A 135 -7.74 -10.58 -24.86
N ALA A 136 -7.74 -11.88 -24.56
CA ALA A 136 -8.95 -12.71 -24.59
C ALA A 136 -10.07 -12.14 -23.70
N ILE A 137 -9.70 -11.55 -22.55
CA ILE A 137 -10.63 -11.00 -21.55
C ILE A 137 -10.93 -9.52 -21.80
N TYR A 138 -9.90 -8.69 -21.91
CA TYR A 138 -10.06 -7.22 -21.92
C TYR A 138 -10.15 -6.62 -23.32
N LYS A 139 -9.80 -7.40 -24.36
CA LYS A 139 -9.67 -6.92 -25.76
C LYS A 139 -8.67 -5.77 -25.92
N SER A 140 -7.81 -5.58 -24.92
CA SER A 140 -6.71 -4.61 -24.88
C SER A 140 -5.61 -5.15 -23.98
N THR A 141 -4.38 -4.66 -24.18
CA THR A 141 -3.27 -4.88 -23.24
C THR A 141 -3.21 -3.80 -22.16
N ASP A 142 -4.02 -2.74 -22.29
CA ASP A 142 -4.07 -1.64 -21.33
C ASP A 142 -4.49 -2.09 -19.93
N TYR A 143 -3.78 -1.56 -18.93
CA TYR A 143 -4.03 -1.87 -17.53
C TYR A 143 -5.42 -1.41 -17.07
N GLN A 144 -6.17 -2.31 -16.44
CA GLN A 144 -7.48 -1.99 -15.89
C GLN A 144 -7.35 -1.39 -14.49
N ILE A 145 -7.74 -0.12 -14.32
CA ILE A 145 -7.65 0.61 -13.03
C ILE A 145 -8.35 -0.15 -11.89
N SER A 146 -9.41 -0.91 -12.18
CA SER A 146 -10.10 -1.75 -11.20
C SER A 146 -9.21 -2.78 -10.51
N ASN A 147 -8.06 -3.14 -11.10
CA ASN A 147 -7.10 -4.07 -10.52
C ASN A 147 -6.35 -3.47 -9.32
N ASN A 148 -6.40 -2.15 -9.12
CA ASN A 148 -5.82 -1.51 -7.94
C ASN A 148 -6.41 -2.03 -6.61
N ARG A 149 -7.62 -2.62 -6.64
CA ARG A 149 -8.27 -3.18 -5.44
C ARG A 149 -7.51 -4.37 -4.83
N TYR A 150 -6.58 -4.98 -5.57
CA TYR A 150 -5.81 -6.13 -5.10
C TYR A 150 -4.60 -5.73 -4.25
N TYR A 151 -4.26 -4.44 -4.19
CA TYR A 151 -3.23 -3.93 -3.30
C TYR A 151 -3.74 -3.88 -1.85
N PRO A 152 -2.91 -4.30 -0.88
CA PRO A 152 -3.17 -4.07 0.53
C PRO A 152 -3.58 -2.62 0.85
N THR A 153 -4.74 -2.48 1.48
CA THR A 153 -5.31 -1.21 1.93
C THR A 153 -5.09 -1.10 3.44
N GLU A 154 -3.84 -0.89 3.85
CA GLU A 154 -3.43 -0.85 5.27
C GLU A 154 -2.60 0.40 5.57
N LEU A 155 -2.61 0.85 6.84
CA LEU A 155 -1.83 2.01 7.26
C LEU A 155 -0.33 1.69 7.31
N PRO A 156 0.54 2.57 6.77
CA PRO A 156 1.99 2.41 6.88
C PRO A 156 2.48 2.83 8.27
N TYR A 157 2.38 1.93 9.25
CA TYR A 157 2.69 2.22 10.67
C TYR A 157 4.04 2.88 10.94
N HIS A 158 5.07 2.62 10.13
CA HIS A 158 6.39 3.24 10.28
C HIS A 158 6.43 4.73 9.93
N LEU A 159 5.38 5.27 9.27
CA LEU A 159 5.24 6.68 8.93
C LEU A 159 4.35 7.45 9.91
N ILE A 160 3.76 6.76 10.90
CA ILE A 160 2.78 7.37 11.80
C ILE A 160 3.50 8.04 12.99
N ASP A 161 3.10 9.27 13.30
CA ASP A 161 3.58 10.02 14.47
C ASP A 161 3.26 9.25 15.76
N PRO A 162 4.24 9.06 16.66
CA PRO A 162 4.06 8.31 17.91
C PRO A 162 2.89 8.79 18.78
N ARG A 163 2.54 10.08 18.71
CA ARG A 163 1.47 10.70 19.51
C ARG A 163 0.06 10.31 19.06
N ILE A 164 -0.09 9.66 17.91
CA ILE A 164 -1.37 9.11 17.42
C ILE A 164 -1.28 7.63 17.06
N PHE A 165 -0.20 6.96 17.42
CA PHE A 165 -0.01 5.55 17.12
C PHE A 165 -1.07 4.65 17.77
N ASP A 166 -1.52 5.01 18.98
CA ASP A 166 -2.64 4.36 19.67
C ASP A 166 -3.96 4.42 18.87
N LEU A 167 -4.15 5.50 18.10
CA LEU A 167 -5.31 5.67 17.22
C LEU A 167 -5.15 4.87 15.94
N ALA A 168 -3.93 4.78 15.39
CA ALA A 168 -3.63 3.97 14.20
C ALA A 168 -3.93 2.48 14.42
N LEU A 169 -3.61 1.95 15.61
CA LEU A 169 -3.91 0.55 15.96
C LEU A 169 -5.42 0.25 16.04
N LYS A 170 -6.24 1.24 16.40
CA LYS A 170 -7.70 1.13 16.52
C LYS A 170 -8.44 1.52 15.24
N PHE A 171 -7.71 2.00 14.24
CA PHE A 171 -8.27 2.61 13.04
C PHE A 171 -9.15 1.64 12.26
N LYS A 172 -8.75 0.38 12.16
CA LYS A 172 -9.48 -0.66 11.41
C LYS A 172 -10.90 -0.87 11.94
N ASP A 173 -11.06 -0.80 13.26
CA ASP A 173 -12.34 -1.05 13.92
C ASP A 173 -13.23 0.20 13.92
N ASN A 174 -12.63 1.37 14.12
CA ASN A 174 -13.37 2.63 14.27
C ASN A 174 -12.65 3.81 13.58
N PRO A 175 -12.63 3.87 12.24
CA PRO A 175 -11.86 4.88 11.51
C PRO A 175 -12.40 6.30 11.72
N ASN A 176 -13.73 6.46 11.86
CA ASN A 176 -14.33 7.77 12.06
C ASN A 176 -13.94 8.40 13.41
N SER A 177 -14.10 7.66 14.50
CA SER A 177 -13.80 8.17 15.84
C SER A 177 -12.31 8.40 16.04
N THR A 178 -11.45 7.53 15.50
CA THR A 178 -9.99 7.68 15.61
C THR A 178 -9.49 8.93 14.90
N ILE A 179 -9.99 9.25 13.70
CA ILE A 179 -9.65 10.51 13.01
C ILE A 179 -10.12 11.73 13.79
N LEU A 180 -11.37 11.72 14.29
CA LEU A 180 -11.90 12.84 15.06
C LEU A 180 -11.08 13.08 16.34
N ILE A 181 -10.71 12.01 17.05
CA ILE A 181 -9.86 12.10 18.25
C ILE A 181 -8.48 12.65 17.88
N ALA A 182 -7.91 12.28 16.73
CA ALA A 182 -6.63 12.82 16.26
C ALA A 182 -6.72 14.34 16.02
N TYR A 183 -7.79 14.84 15.39
CA TYR A 183 -8.00 16.28 15.23
C TYR A 183 -8.13 17.02 16.56
N THR A 184 -8.93 16.49 17.49
CA THR A 184 -9.10 17.09 18.82
C THR A 184 -7.78 17.12 19.59
N ARG A 185 -7.02 16.02 19.57
CA ARG A 185 -5.73 15.93 20.26
C ARG A 185 -4.71 16.90 19.65
N LEU A 186 -4.69 17.07 18.32
CA LEU A 186 -3.83 18.06 17.67
C LEU A 186 -4.22 19.50 18.06
N GLU A 187 -5.52 19.80 18.10
CA GLU A 187 -6.02 21.11 18.50
C GLU A 187 -5.57 21.47 19.92
N ASP A 188 -5.66 20.53 20.86
CA ASP A 188 -5.23 20.74 22.23
C ASP A 188 -3.71 20.89 22.36
N ILE A 189 -2.92 20.15 21.55
CA ILE A 189 -1.47 20.35 21.46
C ILE A 189 -1.16 21.80 21.04
N VAL A 190 -1.84 22.32 20.01
CA VAL A 190 -1.60 23.69 19.54
C VAL A 190 -2.02 24.72 20.60
N LYS A 191 -3.13 24.53 21.32
CA LYS A 191 -3.53 25.43 22.43
C LYS A 191 -2.47 25.52 23.51
N ILE A 192 -1.94 24.37 23.93
CA ILE A 192 -0.87 24.29 24.93
C ILE A 192 0.38 24.99 24.38
N LYS A 193 0.73 24.73 23.13
CA LYS A 193 1.92 25.29 22.48
C LYS A 193 1.93 26.81 22.43
N ILE A 194 0.80 27.44 22.13
CA ILE A 194 0.68 28.90 22.11
C ILE A 194 0.25 29.52 23.45
N ASN A 195 0.14 28.70 24.50
CA ASN A 195 -0.35 29.10 25.83
C ASN A 195 -1.67 29.90 25.78
N ASN A 196 -2.61 29.49 24.92
CA ASN A 196 -3.90 30.15 24.78
C ASN A 196 -5.03 29.14 24.61
N HIS A 197 -5.76 28.94 25.70
CA HIS A 197 -6.88 28.00 25.79
C HIS A 197 -8.23 28.58 25.35
N SER A 198 -8.29 29.88 25.06
CA SER A 198 -9.53 30.56 24.65
C SER A 198 -9.79 30.50 23.14
N LEU A 199 -8.75 30.24 22.35
CA LEU A 199 -8.84 30.12 20.90
C LEU A 199 -9.19 28.69 20.49
N PHE A 200 -10.01 28.58 19.45
CA PHE A 200 -10.45 27.31 18.89
C PHE A 200 -10.32 27.31 17.36
N SER A 201 -10.15 26.11 16.81
CA SER A 201 -10.25 25.81 15.38
C SER A 201 -9.42 26.77 14.51
N ASN A 202 -9.98 27.37 13.46
CA ASN A 202 -9.21 28.16 12.50
C ASN A 202 -8.49 29.37 13.12
N ASN A 203 -9.12 30.05 14.10
CA ASN A 203 -8.51 31.23 14.74
C ASN A 203 -7.28 30.84 15.56
N LEU A 204 -7.34 29.71 16.26
CA LEU A 204 -6.20 29.12 16.96
C LEU A 204 -5.03 28.86 15.99
N LEU A 205 -5.32 28.15 14.90
CA LEU A 205 -4.30 27.72 13.95
C LEU A 205 -3.69 28.89 13.16
N LYS A 206 -4.50 29.87 12.74
CA LYS A 206 -4.00 31.10 12.12
C LYS A 206 -3.10 31.89 13.06
N THR A 207 -3.49 31.98 14.34
CA THR A 207 -2.69 32.66 15.36
C THR A 207 -1.33 31.97 15.50
N ALA A 208 -1.35 30.64 15.60
CA ALA A 208 -0.14 29.82 15.73
C ALA A 208 0.78 29.90 14.51
N PHE A 209 0.25 29.80 13.28
CA PHE A 209 1.06 29.41 12.10
C PHE A 209 1.03 30.37 10.91
N ILE A 210 0.15 31.37 10.87
CA ILE A 210 0.04 32.31 9.73
C ILE A 210 0.40 33.72 10.19
N SER A 211 1.38 34.32 9.52
CA SER A 211 1.70 35.75 9.61
C SER A 211 0.88 36.56 8.61
N GLU A 212 0.24 37.61 9.07
CA GLU A 212 -0.45 38.64 8.29
C GLU A 212 0.35 39.96 8.35
N GLU A 213 0.00 40.96 7.54
CA GLU A 213 0.74 42.23 7.48
C GLU A 213 0.87 42.92 8.85
N GLU A 214 -0.17 42.80 9.69
CA GLU A 214 -0.25 43.46 11.00
C GLU A 214 0.16 42.54 12.17
N ARG A 215 0.33 41.23 11.93
CA ARG A 215 0.54 40.23 12.99
C ARG A 215 1.40 39.07 12.52
N LYS A 216 2.51 38.81 13.19
CA LYS A 216 3.31 37.60 12.95
C LYS A 216 2.70 36.38 13.63
N SER A 217 2.89 35.21 13.01
CA SER A 217 2.59 33.92 13.65
C SER A 217 3.45 33.70 14.88
N LEU A 218 2.96 32.96 15.87
CA LEU A 218 3.77 32.60 17.06
C LEU A 218 4.81 31.52 16.73
N HIS A 219 4.52 30.68 15.76
CA HIS A 219 5.39 29.61 15.30
C HIS A 219 5.57 29.64 13.78
N TYR A 220 6.70 29.13 13.32
CA TYR A 220 7.05 29.13 11.90
C TYR A 220 7.90 27.93 11.52
N TRP A 221 7.99 27.64 10.22
CA TRP A 221 8.87 26.60 9.68
C TRP A 221 10.14 27.23 9.11
N ASN A 222 11.29 26.64 9.42
CA ASN A 222 12.58 27.09 8.92
C ASN A 222 12.77 26.73 7.43
N THR A 223 12.10 27.48 6.56
CA THR A 223 12.08 27.28 5.10
C THR A 223 12.93 28.31 4.34
N GLY A 224 13.70 29.13 5.06
CA GLY A 224 14.54 30.18 4.49
C GLY A 224 13.80 31.44 4.05
N ASN A 225 12.47 31.44 3.95
CA ASN A 225 11.68 32.66 3.73
C ASN A 225 10.28 32.61 4.38
N GLU A 226 9.75 33.78 4.73
CA GLU A 226 8.46 33.94 5.43
C GLU A 226 7.26 33.48 4.59
N LYS A 227 7.31 33.66 3.26
CA LYS A 227 6.21 33.29 2.36
C LYS A 227 6.00 31.77 2.32
N SER A 228 7.08 31.00 2.26
CA SER A 228 7.07 29.54 2.31
C SER A 228 6.53 29.04 3.64
N SER A 229 6.97 29.62 4.77
CA SER A 229 6.42 29.30 6.08
C SER A 229 4.91 29.58 6.16
N ASN A 230 4.46 30.74 5.67
CA ASN A 230 3.04 31.08 5.61
C ASN A 230 2.21 30.15 4.72
N ALA A 231 2.79 29.67 3.62
CA ALA A 231 2.14 28.69 2.74
C ALA A 231 1.92 27.36 3.46
N ILE A 232 2.91 26.89 4.23
CA ILE A 232 2.76 25.68 5.08
C ILE A 232 1.68 25.91 6.13
N GLY A 233 1.67 27.05 6.82
CA GLY A 233 0.61 27.40 7.77
C GLY A 233 -0.79 27.44 7.13
N SER A 234 -0.88 27.88 5.88
CA SER A 234 -2.12 27.88 5.09
C SER A 234 -2.57 26.46 4.73
N ILE A 235 -1.65 25.57 4.34
CA ILE A 235 -1.96 24.15 4.11
C ILE A 235 -2.46 23.51 5.41
N PHE A 236 -1.76 23.75 6.52
CA PHE A 236 -2.13 23.22 7.84
C PHE A 236 -3.56 23.62 8.22
N THR A 237 -3.85 24.91 8.21
CA THR A 237 -5.15 25.48 8.61
C THR A 237 -6.28 25.00 7.69
N ASN A 238 -6.05 24.94 6.39
CA ASN A 238 -7.06 24.54 5.40
C ASN A 238 -7.36 23.05 5.47
N ILE A 239 -6.35 22.17 5.59
CA ILE A 239 -6.57 20.72 5.77
C ILE A 239 -7.36 20.49 7.05
N PHE A 240 -6.91 21.07 8.17
CA PHE A 240 -7.59 20.91 9.46
C PHE A 240 -9.06 21.33 9.37
N SER A 241 -9.34 22.50 8.80
CA SER A 241 -10.71 23.04 8.72
C SER A 241 -11.59 22.24 7.75
N ALA A 242 -11.05 21.82 6.61
CA ALA A 242 -11.82 21.10 5.58
C ALA A 242 -12.30 19.73 6.07
N TYR A 243 -11.43 18.98 6.76
CA TYR A 243 -11.72 17.60 7.15
C TYR A 243 -12.34 17.47 8.55
N ARG A 244 -11.93 18.30 9.52
CA ARG A 244 -12.51 18.26 10.88
C ARG A 244 -13.98 18.66 10.90
N ASN A 245 -14.35 19.70 10.16
CA ASN A 245 -15.73 20.25 10.21
C ASN A 245 -16.76 19.23 9.70
N GLU A 246 -16.44 18.51 8.63
CA GLU A 246 -17.30 17.43 8.13
C GLU A 246 -17.53 16.36 9.21
N ARG A 247 -16.46 15.96 9.93
CA ARG A 247 -16.51 14.95 10.99
C ARG A 247 -17.29 15.40 12.22
N ALA A 248 -17.28 16.69 12.51
CA ALA A 248 -17.94 17.26 13.68
C ALA A 248 -19.45 17.46 13.49
N HIS A 249 -19.93 17.50 12.24
CA HIS A 249 -21.31 17.89 11.92
C HIS A 249 -22.11 16.85 11.15
N SER A 250 -21.53 15.69 10.79
CA SER A 250 -22.23 14.66 10.03
C SER A 250 -21.74 13.26 10.37
N GLU A 251 -22.65 12.27 10.29
CA GLU A 251 -22.24 10.88 10.21
C GLU A 251 -21.55 10.64 8.87
N ILE A 252 -20.27 10.28 8.93
CA ILE A 252 -19.44 10.11 7.74
C ILE A 252 -19.53 8.67 7.26
N ASP A 253 -20.20 8.48 6.12
CA ASP A 253 -20.17 7.23 5.34
C ASP A 253 -19.15 7.37 4.19
N LYS A 254 -17.86 7.27 4.53
CA LYS A 254 -16.75 7.31 3.55
C LYS A 254 -16.16 5.91 3.33
N PRO A 255 -15.79 5.57 2.08
CA PRO A 255 -15.03 4.34 1.81
C PRO A 255 -13.76 4.27 2.65
N TYR A 256 -13.40 3.07 3.13
CA TYR A 256 -12.24 2.84 4.01
C TYR A 256 -10.93 3.43 3.44
N GLN A 257 -10.72 3.32 2.12
CA GLN A 257 -9.56 3.92 1.43
C GLN A 257 -9.50 5.44 1.60
N THR A 258 -10.64 6.12 1.57
CA THR A 258 -10.72 7.57 1.77
C THR A 258 -10.39 7.93 3.21
N GLN A 259 -10.83 7.11 4.16
CA GLN A 259 -10.52 7.31 5.57
C GLN A 259 -9.02 7.09 5.84
N ILE A 260 -8.37 6.12 5.20
CA ILE A 260 -6.89 5.95 5.29
C ILE A 260 -6.17 7.21 4.81
N ARG A 261 -6.56 7.77 3.66
CA ARG A 261 -5.95 9.00 3.14
C ARG A 261 -6.12 10.15 4.12
N GLU A 262 -7.30 10.28 4.73
CA GLU A 262 -7.55 11.31 5.73
C GLU A 262 -6.73 11.10 7.01
N PHE A 263 -6.57 9.86 7.47
CA PHE A 263 -5.69 9.53 8.60
C PHE A 263 -4.24 9.93 8.31
N LEU A 264 -3.76 9.71 7.09
CA LEU A 264 -2.43 10.15 6.66
C LEU A 264 -2.31 11.68 6.57
N LEU A 265 -3.38 12.39 6.20
CA LEU A 265 -3.39 13.85 6.20
C LEU A 265 -3.30 14.42 7.62
N ILE A 266 -4.07 13.89 8.58
CA ILE A 266 -3.92 14.33 9.98
C ILE A 266 -2.56 13.94 10.54
N ASN A 267 -2.01 12.78 10.18
CA ASN A 267 -0.64 12.41 10.53
C ASN A 267 0.39 13.44 10.03
N GLU A 268 0.26 13.90 8.79
CA GLU A 268 1.13 14.95 8.25
C GLU A 268 1.05 16.25 9.06
N LEU A 269 -0.14 16.63 9.55
CA LEU A 269 -0.27 17.81 10.41
C LEU A 269 0.47 17.64 11.75
N TYR A 270 0.52 16.44 12.32
CA TYR A 270 1.33 16.17 13.50
C TYR A 270 2.83 16.37 13.22
N LEU A 271 3.32 15.84 12.10
CA LEU A 271 4.72 16.00 11.68
C LEU A 271 5.05 17.49 11.45
N LEU A 272 4.21 18.20 10.71
CA LEU A 272 4.37 19.64 10.46
C LEU A 272 4.37 20.44 11.76
N GLU A 273 3.46 20.16 12.69
CA GLU A 273 3.41 20.85 13.99
C GLU A 273 4.72 20.65 14.77
N HIS A 274 5.29 19.44 14.74
CA HIS A 274 6.53 19.11 15.43
C HIS A 274 7.74 19.91 14.90
N GLU A 275 7.78 20.17 13.60
CA GLU A 275 8.88 20.89 12.94
C GLU A 275 8.89 22.41 13.18
N THR A 276 7.80 22.96 13.71
CA THR A 276 7.70 24.40 13.95
C THR A 276 8.65 24.90 15.03
N ILE A 277 9.13 26.13 14.84
CA ILE A 277 10.00 26.86 15.76
C ILE A 277 9.21 28.04 16.34
N GLU A 278 9.36 28.29 17.64
CA GLU A 278 8.82 29.49 18.28
C GLU A 278 9.48 30.76 17.75
N ARG A 279 8.68 31.79 17.49
CA ARG A 279 9.20 33.13 17.18
C ARG A 279 9.49 33.86 18.49
N ILE A 280 10.77 33.99 18.80
CA ILE A 280 11.29 34.88 19.86
C ILE A 280 11.18 36.34 19.39
#